data_AF-A0A218YSZ5-F1
#
_entry.id   AF-A0A218YSZ5-F1
#
_cell.length_a   1.000
_cell.length_b   1.000
_cell.length_c   1.000
_cell.angle_alpha   90.00
_cell.angle_beta   90.00
_cell.angle_gamma   90.00
#
_symmetry.space_group_name_H-M   'P 1'
#
loop_
_entity.id
_entity.type
_entity.pdbx_description
1 polymer ?
#
loop_
_entity_poly.entity_id
_entity_poly.type
_entity_poly.pdbx_seq_one_letter_code
_entity_poly.pdbx_strand_id
1 'polypeptide(L)'
;MKSSTATRCHRDPHSTYDTPAEALTRDNEKARKLSLSGTWKFNVVKGSSDAPEDFYDPKFDAGNWGNILVPGMWQMQGYGKGPQSVYRSHRLSSAGFANLTIGSYTNVIYPFPVDPPHVPYGDDETGSYIRTFTLPKSFKDRQCRLRFQGVDFWVNAKANTLAVQVYQFCYGSYAEDQSTSFQVQTIFNADHQDAMLSVRVGLSANAQIDLKLLDESSDTLASASQSSPLKTVLEIPIQNLRQWAAETPYLYQLALSTPDCSIQQRVGFRSAELKDGIL
;
A
#
# COMPACT_ATOMS: atom_id res chain seq x y z
N MET A 1 -14.94 -26.74 0.21
CA MET A 1 -13.70 -25.92 0.23
C MET A 1 -14.11 -24.47 0.45
N LYS A 2 -13.69 -23.83 1.54
CA LYS A 2 -14.06 -22.44 1.84
C LYS A 2 -13.10 -21.53 1.08
N SER A 3 -13.62 -20.82 0.08
CA SER A 3 -12.90 -19.77 -0.65
C SER A 3 -12.61 -18.61 0.31
N SER A 4 -11.35 -18.18 0.42
CA SER A 4 -10.98 -16.95 1.11
C SER A 4 -10.49 -15.93 0.08
N THR A 5 -11.24 -14.84 -0.03
CA THR A 5 -11.05 -13.71 -0.93
C THR A 5 -9.72 -13.01 -0.70
N ALA A 6 -8.96 -12.75 -1.78
CA ALA A 6 -7.81 -11.86 -1.74
C ALA A 6 -8.29 -10.41 -1.62
N THR A 7 -8.11 -9.80 -0.45
CA THR A 7 -8.37 -8.36 -0.27
C THR A 7 -7.04 -7.62 -0.28
N ARG A 8 -6.73 -6.97 -1.40
CA ARG A 8 -5.56 -6.07 -1.51
C ARG A 8 -5.97 -4.72 -0.89
N CYS A 9 -5.19 -4.25 0.08
CA CYS A 9 -5.39 -2.95 0.73
C CYS A 9 -4.29 -2.01 0.21
N HIS A 10 -4.60 -1.22 -0.82
CA HIS A 10 -3.70 -0.16 -1.30
C HIS A 10 -4.19 1.20 -0.79
N ARG A 11 -3.25 1.97 -0.22
CA ARG A 11 -3.42 3.31 0.37
C ARG A 11 -4.56 3.47 1.39
N ASP A 12 -4.30 2.99 2.59
CA ASP A 12 -4.77 3.69 3.78
C ASP A 12 -3.54 4.27 4.48
N PRO A 13 -3.01 5.46 4.10
CA PRO A 13 -1.68 5.94 4.54
C PRO A 13 -1.56 6.21 6.04
N HIS A 14 -2.62 5.93 6.80
CA HIS A 14 -2.72 6.25 8.19
C HIS A 14 -2.08 5.17 9.06
N SER A 15 -0.92 5.52 9.61
CA SER A 15 -0.45 4.91 10.85
C SER A 15 -1.49 5.15 11.95
N THR A 16 -1.80 4.12 12.71
CA THR A 16 -2.65 4.22 13.90
C THR A 16 -1.77 4.40 15.13
N TYR A 17 -2.21 5.25 16.04
CA TYR A 17 -1.50 5.59 17.28
C TYR A 17 -2.35 5.28 18.50
N ASP A 18 -1.71 5.15 19.67
CA ASP A 18 -2.42 4.99 20.94
C ASP A 18 -3.10 6.29 21.37
N THR A 19 -2.50 7.44 21.06
CA THR A 19 -3.02 8.75 21.47
C THR A 19 -3.06 9.78 20.33
N PRO A 20 -3.90 10.82 20.46
CA PRO A 20 -3.91 11.94 19.52
C PRO A 20 -2.57 12.68 19.48
N ALA A 21 -1.92 12.84 20.64
CA ALA A 21 -0.64 13.54 20.76
C ALA A 21 0.45 12.82 19.96
N GLU A 22 0.52 11.50 20.02
CA GLU A 22 1.45 10.70 19.21
C GLU A 22 1.10 10.78 17.72
N ALA A 23 -0.20 10.73 17.37
CA ALA A 23 -0.63 10.85 15.98
C ALA A 23 -0.19 12.17 15.34
N LEU A 24 -0.22 13.27 16.08
CA LEU A 24 0.25 14.59 15.63
C LEU A 24 1.76 14.62 15.35
N THR A 25 2.57 13.81 16.05
CA THR A 25 4.01 13.73 15.76
C THR A 25 4.30 13.09 14.41
N ARG A 26 3.40 12.23 13.92
CA ARG A 26 3.58 11.39 12.73
C ARG A 26 4.83 10.51 12.80
N ASP A 27 5.36 10.31 14.00
CA ASP A 27 6.52 9.48 14.24
C ASP A 27 6.15 8.03 13.96
N ASN A 28 6.92 7.39 13.11
CA ASN A 28 6.67 6.01 12.72
C ASN A 28 7.05 5.02 13.83
N GLU A 29 7.96 5.38 14.73
CA GLU A 29 8.35 4.52 15.85
C GLU A 29 7.28 4.47 16.94
N LYS A 30 6.42 5.49 17.02
CA LYS A 30 5.26 5.55 17.93
C LYS A 30 3.99 4.99 17.32
N ALA A 31 3.99 4.73 16.01
CA ALA A 31 2.86 4.12 15.36
C ALA A 31 2.71 2.66 15.81
N ARG A 32 1.47 2.18 15.96
CA ARG A 32 1.15 0.77 16.21
C ARG A 32 1.38 -0.07 14.96
N LYS A 33 2.65 -0.26 14.61
CA LYS A 33 3.07 -1.04 13.45
C LYS A 33 4.27 -1.89 13.79
N LEU A 34 4.37 -3.02 13.11
CA LEU A 34 5.55 -3.86 13.12
C LEU A 34 6.09 -3.92 11.70
N SER A 35 7.30 -3.40 11.49
CA SER A 35 7.96 -3.54 10.20
C SER A 35 8.37 -5.00 9.99
N LEU A 36 7.93 -5.58 8.89
CA LEU A 36 8.39 -6.88 8.41
C LEU A 36 9.42 -6.72 7.26
N SER A 37 10.08 -5.57 7.18
CA SER A 37 11.26 -5.37 6.33
C SER A 37 12.50 -6.07 6.92
N GLY A 38 13.50 -6.32 6.09
CA GLY A 38 14.74 -7.02 6.45
C GLY A 38 14.89 -8.32 5.68
N THR A 39 15.62 -9.27 6.25
CA THR A 39 15.95 -10.54 5.59
C THR A 39 14.81 -11.54 5.66
N TRP A 40 14.47 -12.14 4.51
CA TRP A 40 13.51 -13.22 4.37
C TRP A 40 14.20 -14.43 3.72
N LYS A 41 13.71 -15.63 4.01
CA LYS A 41 14.07 -16.83 3.24
C LYS A 41 13.42 -16.77 1.87
N PHE A 42 14.18 -17.10 0.84
CA PHE A 42 13.74 -16.90 -0.54
C PHE A 42 14.17 -18.03 -1.47
N ASN A 43 13.24 -18.43 -2.32
CA ASN A 43 13.45 -19.37 -3.41
C ASN A 43 12.76 -18.84 -4.66
N VAL A 44 13.41 -18.97 -5.82
CA VAL A 44 12.84 -18.59 -7.11
C VAL A 44 12.92 -19.77 -8.06
N VAL A 45 11.83 -20.03 -8.77
CA VAL A 45 11.69 -21.14 -9.72
C VAL A 45 11.14 -20.64 -11.04
N LYS A 46 11.27 -21.47 -12.08
CA LYS A 46 10.66 -21.22 -13.39
C LYS A 46 9.22 -21.74 -13.37
N GLY A 47 8.26 -20.89 -13.61
CA GLY A 47 6.85 -21.25 -13.65
C GLY A 47 6.21 -21.44 -12.29
N SER A 48 4.89 -21.23 -12.25
CA SER A 48 4.08 -21.44 -11.04
C SER A 48 4.02 -22.91 -10.59
N SER A 49 4.15 -23.86 -11.53
CA SER A 49 4.07 -25.30 -11.25
C SER A 49 5.27 -25.84 -10.48
N ASP A 50 6.43 -25.20 -10.62
CA ASP A 50 7.67 -25.65 -9.98
C ASP A 50 7.83 -25.03 -8.58
N ALA A 51 6.85 -24.23 -8.15
CA ALA A 51 6.87 -23.60 -6.85
C ALA A 51 6.85 -24.68 -5.75
N PRO A 52 7.65 -24.52 -4.69
CA PRO A 52 7.74 -25.51 -3.64
C PRO A 52 6.35 -25.74 -3.01
N GLU A 53 5.86 -26.97 -3.08
CA GLU A 53 4.62 -27.36 -2.43
C GLU A 53 4.75 -27.22 -0.91
N ASP A 54 3.64 -26.92 -0.24
CA ASP A 54 3.53 -26.88 1.23
C ASP A 54 4.51 -25.97 1.98
N PHE A 55 5.21 -25.06 1.31
CA PHE A 55 6.14 -24.11 1.96
C PHE A 55 5.46 -23.13 2.93
N TYR A 56 4.12 -23.11 2.91
CA TYR A 56 3.28 -22.39 3.87
C TYR A 56 3.04 -23.13 5.19
N ASP A 57 3.44 -24.39 5.30
CA ASP A 57 3.43 -25.12 6.57
C ASP A 57 4.53 -24.58 7.49
N PRO A 58 4.22 -24.18 8.74
CA PRO A 58 5.23 -23.75 9.71
C PRO A 58 6.35 -24.77 9.99
N LYS A 59 6.14 -26.04 9.65
CA LYS A 59 7.15 -27.11 9.79
C LYS A 59 8.02 -27.29 8.56
N PHE A 60 7.77 -26.54 7.48
CA PHE A 60 8.58 -26.62 6.27
C PHE A 60 10.01 -26.17 6.54
N ASP A 61 10.98 -26.99 6.11
CA ASP A 61 12.40 -26.68 6.27
C ASP A 61 12.92 -25.85 5.07
N ALA A 62 13.01 -24.54 5.28
CA ALA A 62 13.62 -23.60 4.34
C ALA A 62 15.12 -23.38 4.60
N GLY A 63 15.81 -24.28 5.32
CA GLY A 63 17.22 -24.16 5.68
C GLY A 63 18.13 -23.98 4.45
N ASN A 64 17.83 -24.70 3.37
CA ASN A 64 18.57 -24.68 2.11
C ASN A 64 18.21 -23.48 1.20
N TRP A 65 17.22 -22.66 1.57
CA TRP A 65 16.85 -21.50 0.76
C TRP A 65 17.82 -20.35 0.96
N GLY A 66 17.93 -19.53 -0.10
CA GLY A 66 18.65 -18.26 -0.07
C GLY A 66 17.99 -17.24 0.86
N ASN A 67 18.64 -16.09 0.98
CA ASN A 67 18.14 -14.94 1.73
C ASN A 67 17.93 -13.76 0.78
N ILE A 68 16.82 -13.04 0.95
CA ILE A 68 16.52 -11.83 0.19
C ILE A 68 16.19 -10.68 1.15
N LEU A 69 16.59 -9.45 0.79
CA LEU A 69 16.17 -8.24 1.49
C LEU A 69 14.82 -7.77 0.95
N VAL A 70 13.92 -7.47 1.89
CA VAL A 70 12.60 -6.88 1.62
C VAL A 70 12.52 -5.51 2.30
N PRO A 71 12.10 -4.45 1.59
CA PRO A 71 11.72 -4.42 0.17
C PRO A 71 12.94 -4.51 -0.77
N GLY A 72 12.71 -5.00 -1.98
CA GLY A 72 13.71 -5.05 -3.04
C GLY A 72 13.30 -6.00 -4.16
N MET A 73 13.67 -5.69 -5.40
CA MET A 73 13.39 -6.57 -6.55
C MET A 73 14.39 -7.73 -6.55
N TRP A 74 13.92 -8.96 -6.76
CA TRP A 74 14.78 -10.16 -6.67
C TRP A 74 15.84 -10.19 -7.78
N GLN A 75 15.52 -9.66 -8.97
CA GLN A 75 16.44 -9.54 -10.10
C GLN A 75 17.68 -8.69 -9.77
N MET A 76 17.53 -7.69 -8.90
CA MET A 76 18.62 -6.82 -8.44
C MET A 76 19.44 -7.45 -7.30
N GLN A 77 18.98 -8.58 -6.75
CA GLN A 77 19.60 -9.27 -5.62
C GLN A 77 20.24 -10.61 -6.05
N GLY A 78 20.44 -10.80 -7.36
CA GLY A 78 21.10 -11.99 -7.91
C GLY A 78 20.19 -13.21 -8.09
N TYR A 79 18.87 -13.04 -7.97
CA TYR A 79 17.90 -14.10 -8.15
C TYR A 79 17.15 -13.98 -9.48
N GLY A 80 16.75 -15.13 -10.03
CA GLY A 80 16.00 -15.21 -11.28
C GLY A 80 16.82 -14.76 -12.49
N LYS A 81 16.11 -14.54 -13.58
CA LYS A 81 16.60 -13.88 -14.78
C LYS A 81 16.78 -12.41 -14.41
N GLY A 82 18.04 -11.97 -14.26
CA GLY A 82 18.36 -10.55 -14.11
C GLY A 82 17.75 -9.72 -15.24
N PRO A 83 17.78 -8.38 -15.19
CA PRO A 83 17.26 -7.52 -16.27
C PRO A 83 17.85 -7.86 -17.65
N GLN A 84 18.97 -8.60 -17.70
CA GLN A 84 19.75 -9.01 -18.86
C GLN A 84 19.22 -10.24 -19.63
N SER A 85 18.24 -10.99 -19.10
CA SER A 85 17.97 -12.35 -19.61
C SER A 85 16.58 -12.53 -20.21
N VAL A 86 16.19 -11.71 -21.18
CA VAL A 86 15.14 -12.07 -22.16
C VAL A 86 15.33 -11.32 -23.48
N TYR A 87 16.38 -11.60 -24.28
CA TYR A 87 16.35 -11.35 -25.74
C TYR A 87 17.41 -12.21 -26.46
N ARG A 88 17.01 -13.40 -26.95
CA ARG A 88 17.69 -14.01 -28.10
C ARG A 88 16.95 -13.56 -29.36
N SER A 89 17.35 -12.43 -29.93
CA SER A 89 16.88 -12.06 -31.27
C SER A 89 17.48 -13.01 -32.30
N HIS A 90 16.65 -13.83 -32.96
CA HIS A 90 17.05 -14.64 -34.12
C HIS A 90 17.60 -13.79 -35.28
N ARG A 91 17.35 -12.47 -35.29
CA ARG A 91 17.89 -11.52 -36.28
C ARG A 91 19.32 -11.07 -35.99
N LEU A 92 19.77 -11.09 -34.72
CA LEU A 92 21.10 -10.64 -34.32
C LEU A 92 22.15 -11.78 -34.35
N SER A 93 21.72 -13.03 -34.23
CA SER A 93 22.60 -14.20 -34.38
C SER A 93 23.14 -14.35 -35.81
N SER A 94 22.34 -14.03 -36.83
CA SER A 94 22.74 -14.03 -38.24
C SER A 94 23.65 -12.85 -38.63
N ALA A 95 23.75 -11.82 -37.79
CA ALA A 95 24.56 -10.61 -38.03
C ALA A 95 25.87 -10.56 -37.22
N GLY A 96 26.21 -11.63 -36.50
CA GLY A 96 27.48 -11.74 -35.77
C GLY A 96 27.52 -11.06 -34.38
N PHE A 97 26.40 -10.51 -33.89
CA PHE A 97 26.32 -9.82 -32.60
C PHE A 97 25.90 -10.79 -31.47
N ALA A 98 26.64 -11.88 -31.28
CA ALA A 98 26.25 -12.99 -30.41
C ALA A 98 26.16 -12.65 -28.90
N ASN A 99 26.60 -11.46 -28.45
CA ASN A 99 26.69 -11.10 -27.03
C ASN A 99 26.33 -9.62 -26.75
N LEU A 100 25.24 -9.09 -27.32
CA LEU A 100 24.76 -7.75 -26.95
C LEU A 100 23.76 -7.85 -25.80
N THR A 101 24.16 -7.39 -24.61
CA THR A 101 23.33 -7.35 -23.40
C THR A 101 22.33 -6.19 -23.48
N ILE A 102 21.06 -6.48 -23.71
CA ILE A 102 19.97 -5.50 -23.67
C ILE A 102 19.10 -5.82 -22.45
N GLY A 103 19.01 -4.85 -21.52
CA GLY A 103 18.07 -4.94 -20.41
C GLY A 103 16.62 -4.92 -20.92
N SER A 104 15.69 -5.58 -20.24
CA SER A 104 14.25 -5.54 -20.57
C SER A 104 13.64 -4.14 -20.38
N TYR A 105 13.90 -3.24 -21.33
CA TYR A 105 13.27 -1.93 -21.48
C TYR A 105 12.46 -1.95 -22.76
N THR A 106 11.16 -2.17 -22.64
CA THR A 106 10.27 -2.17 -23.81
C THR A 106 9.38 -0.94 -23.76
N ASN A 107 9.35 -0.18 -24.85
CA ASN A 107 8.53 1.02 -24.97
C ASN A 107 7.10 0.69 -25.45
N VAL A 108 6.95 -0.38 -26.26
CA VAL A 108 5.68 -0.71 -26.94
C VAL A 108 5.40 -2.22 -27.00
N ILE A 109 6.43 -3.07 -26.99
CA ILE A 109 6.29 -4.52 -27.23
C ILE A 109 6.43 -5.24 -25.89
N TYR A 110 5.39 -5.96 -25.45
CA TYR A 110 5.48 -6.80 -24.26
C TYR A 110 6.69 -7.76 -24.38
N PRO A 111 7.43 -8.03 -23.28
CA PRO A 111 8.56 -8.97 -23.31
C PRO A 111 8.12 -10.43 -23.46
N PHE A 112 6.86 -10.66 -23.83
CA PHE A 112 6.21 -11.95 -23.97
C PHE A 112 5.12 -11.90 -25.07
N PRO A 113 4.68 -13.05 -25.61
CA PRO A 113 3.61 -13.11 -26.60
C PRO A 113 2.31 -12.45 -26.10
N VAL A 114 1.76 -11.54 -26.89
CA VAL A 114 0.50 -10.84 -26.57
C VAL A 114 -0.68 -11.72 -27.00
N ASP A 115 -1.12 -12.61 -26.10
CA ASP A 115 -2.31 -13.44 -26.29
C ASP A 115 -3.28 -13.31 -25.10
N PRO A 116 -3.97 -12.16 -24.92
CA PRO A 116 -4.87 -11.96 -23.79
C PRO A 116 -6.05 -12.96 -23.84
N PRO A 117 -6.45 -13.59 -22.73
CA PRO A 117 -6.02 -13.38 -21.33
C PRO A 117 -4.88 -14.32 -20.87
N HIS A 118 -4.26 -15.06 -21.78
CA HIS A 118 -3.25 -16.07 -21.48
C HIS A 118 -1.88 -15.43 -21.22
N VAL A 119 -1.39 -15.59 -20.00
CA VAL A 119 0.02 -15.32 -19.69
C VAL A 119 0.89 -16.45 -20.27
N PRO A 120 2.15 -16.18 -20.65
CA PRO A 120 3.02 -17.21 -21.22
C PRO A 120 3.28 -18.31 -20.19
N TYR A 121 2.87 -19.53 -20.51
CA TYR A 121 3.17 -20.70 -19.70
C TYR A 121 4.62 -21.14 -19.97
N GLY A 122 5.46 -21.16 -18.94
CA GLY A 122 6.76 -21.87 -18.95
C GLY A 122 8.02 -21.00 -18.90
N ASP A 123 7.91 -19.67 -19.00
CA ASP A 123 9.05 -18.75 -18.93
C ASP A 123 8.93 -17.68 -17.84
N ASP A 124 7.83 -17.69 -17.08
CA ASP A 124 7.57 -16.85 -15.92
C ASP A 124 8.41 -17.28 -14.71
N GLU A 125 8.63 -16.36 -13.77
CA GLU A 125 9.30 -16.66 -12.51
C GLU A 125 8.33 -16.55 -11.35
N THR A 126 8.43 -17.51 -10.43
CA THR A 126 7.67 -17.50 -9.19
C THR A 126 8.64 -17.40 -8.02
N GLY A 127 8.48 -16.34 -7.22
CA GLY A 127 9.26 -16.11 -6.01
C GLY A 127 8.49 -16.54 -4.76
N SER A 128 9.06 -17.47 -3.99
CA SER A 128 8.53 -17.90 -2.69
C SER A 128 9.33 -17.27 -1.56
N TYR A 129 8.62 -16.60 -0.64
CA TYR A 129 9.19 -15.89 0.50
C TYR A 129 8.69 -16.50 1.81
N ILE A 130 9.59 -16.72 2.77
CA ILE A 130 9.24 -17.13 4.13
C ILE A 130 9.85 -16.16 5.14
N ARG A 131 9.03 -15.74 6.12
CA ARG A 131 9.51 -15.04 7.31
C ARG A 131 8.74 -15.46 8.54
N THR A 132 9.50 -15.79 9.58
CA THR A 132 8.99 -15.92 10.94
C THR A 132 9.22 -14.63 11.70
N PHE A 133 8.27 -14.25 12.53
CA PHE A 133 8.36 -13.06 13.36
C PHE A 133 7.70 -13.30 14.71
N THR A 134 8.02 -12.44 15.69
CA THR A 134 7.36 -12.46 17.00
C THR A 134 6.46 -11.25 17.10
N LEU A 135 5.19 -11.46 17.41
CA LEU A 135 4.27 -10.37 17.70
C LEU A 135 4.60 -9.75 19.05
N PRO A 136 4.80 -8.42 19.12
CA PRO A 136 4.93 -7.72 20.39
C PRO A 136 3.65 -7.90 21.22
N LYS A 137 3.80 -7.94 22.56
CA LYS A 137 2.67 -8.14 23.48
C LYS A 137 1.57 -7.08 23.31
N SER A 138 1.91 -5.88 22.86
CA SER A 138 0.96 -4.78 22.59
C SER A 138 -0.08 -5.09 21.51
N PHE A 139 0.17 -6.09 20.65
CA PHE A 139 -0.76 -6.53 19.60
C PHE A 139 -1.74 -7.61 20.07
N LYS A 140 -1.57 -8.14 21.30
CA LYS A 140 -2.45 -9.18 21.84
C LYS A 140 -3.89 -8.67 21.94
N ASP A 141 -4.85 -9.53 21.59
CA ASP A 141 -6.31 -9.29 21.67
C ASP A 141 -6.80 -8.10 20.81
N ARG A 142 -5.99 -7.66 19.84
CA ARG A 142 -6.35 -6.59 18.88
C ARG A 142 -6.51 -7.16 17.47
N GLN A 143 -7.33 -6.47 16.65
CA GLN A 143 -7.37 -6.76 15.22
C GLN A 143 -6.02 -6.40 14.58
N CYS A 144 -5.31 -7.40 14.08
CA CYS A 144 -4.08 -7.23 13.33
C CYS A 144 -4.36 -7.30 11.83
N ARG A 145 -3.73 -6.41 11.05
CA ARG A 145 -3.81 -6.41 9.58
C ARG A 145 -2.39 -6.49 9.01
N LEU A 146 -2.19 -7.40 8.06
CA LEU A 146 -0.95 -7.47 7.28
C LEU A 146 -1.07 -6.54 6.06
N ARG A 147 -0.04 -5.74 5.81
CA ARG A 147 0.00 -4.78 4.71
C ARG A 147 1.26 -4.95 3.87
N PHE A 148 1.06 -5.09 2.56
CA PHE A 148 2.12 -4.97 1.56
C PHE A 148 1.93 -3.68 0.78
N GLN A 149 2.99 -2.89 0.61
CA GLN A 149 2.88 -1.59 -0.08
C GLN A 149 2.90 -1.71 -1.61
N GLY A 150 3.34 -2.83 -2.18
CA GLY A 150 3.39 -3.03 -3.63
C GLY A 150 3.84 -4.44 -3.98
N VAL A 151 2.90 -5.39 -4.00
CA VAL A 151 3.15 -6.76 -4.45
C VAL A 151 1.83 -7.44 -4.81
N ASP A 152 1.83 -8.29 -5.82
CA ASP A 152 0.73 -9.21 -6.13
C ASP A 152 1.09 -10.58 -5.58
N PHE A 153 0.27 -11.10 -4.68
CA PHE A 153 0.66 -12.24 -3.87
C PHE A 153 -0.50 -13.09 -3.39
N TRP A 154 -0.15 -14.34 -3.07
CA TRP A 154 -0.92 -15.19 -2.17
C TRP A 154 -0.22 -15.27 -0.82
N VAL A 155 -0.97 -15.23 0.28
CA VAL A 155 -0.43 -15.32 1.64
C VAL A 155 -1.13 -16.41 2.44
N ASN A 156 -0.34 -17.16 3.21
CA ASN A 156 -0.82 -18.00 4.29
C ASN A 156 -0.02 -17.68 5.55
N ALA A 157 -0.74 -17.53 6.65
CA ALA A 157 -0.17 -17.18 7.94
C ALA A 157 -0.59 -18.23 8.98
N LYS A 158 0.40 -18.95 9.52
CA LYS A 158 0.21 -19.90 10.62
C LYS A 158 1.33 -19.71 11.64
N ALA A 159 0.99 -19.68 12.92
CA ALA A 159 1.97 -19.60 14.03
C ALA A 159 3.05 -18.51 13.85
N ASN A 160 2.65 -17.30 13.44
CA ASN A 160 3.55 -16.16 13.14
C ASN A 160 4.63 -16.42 12.08
N THR A 161 4.40 -17.38 11.19
CA THR A 161 5.18 -17.57 9.97
C THR A 161 4.33 -17.11 8.79
N LEU A 162 4.89 -16.21 7.99
CA LEU A 162 4.32 -15.76 6.72
C LEU A 162 5.01 -16.51 5.58
N ALA A 163 4.19 -17.15 4.75
CA ALA A 163 4.59 -17.63 3.44
C ALA A 163 3.89 -16.79 2.37
N VAL A 164 4.68 -16.20 1.48
CA VAL A 164 4.19 -15.30 0.42
C VAL A 164 4.70 -15.82 -0.92
N GLN A 165 3.77 -16.06 -1.84
CA GLN A 165 4.08 -16.44 -3.21
C GLN A 165 3.81 -15.26 -4.13
N VAL A 166 4.83 -14.83 -4.87
CA VAL A 166 4.77 -13.69 -5.78
C VAL A 166 4.98 -14.17 -7.21
N TYR A 167 4.03 -13.83 -8.08
CA TYR A 167 4.06 -14.15 -9.50
C TYR A 167 4.56 -12.94 -10.27
N GLN A 168 5.44 -13.16 -11.26
CA GLN A 168 5.95 -12.08 -12.11
C GLN A 168 4.85 -11.41 -12.96
N PHE A 169 3.82 -12.16 -13.37
CA PHE A 169 2.69 -11.66 -14.16
C PHE A 169 1.35 -12.14 -13.56
N CYS A 170 0.34 -11.26 -13.52
CA CYS A 170 -1.01 -11.63 -13.06
C CYS A 170 -2.14 -10.84 -13.78
N TYR A 171 -3.37 -11.37 -13.73
CA TYR A 171 -4.58 -10.82 -14.38
C TYR A 171 -4.94 -9.40 -13.90
N GLY A 172 -4.55 -9.02 -12.67
CA GLY A 172 -4.80 -7.71 -12.06
C GLY A 172 -4.13 -6.53 -12.79
N SER A 173 -3.28 -6.79 -13.79
CA SER A 173 -2.61 -5.78 -14.61
C SER A 173 -3.56 -4.93 -15.48
N TYR A 174 -4.86 -5.28 -15.57
CA TYR A 174 -5.80 -4.66 -16.52
C TYR A 174 -6.91 -3.78 -15.91
N ALA A 175 -7.18 -3.84 -14.59
CA ALA A 175 -8.11 -2.93 -13.92
C ALA A 175 -8.02 -3.08 -12.40
N GLU A 176 -7.70 -1.99 -11.69
CA GLU A 176 -7.66 -1.94 -10.22
C GLU A 176 -8.73 -0.98 -9.71
N ASP A 177 -9.80 -1.53 -9.11
CA ASP A 177 -10.90 -0.77 -8.49
C ASP A 177 -10.59 -0.47 -7.01
N GLN A 178 -10.86 0.76 -6.56
CA GLN A 178 -10.40 1.31 -5.27
C GLN A 178 -11.57 1.77 -4.39
N SER A 179 -11.62 1.29 -3.14
CA SER A 179 -12.52 1.80 -2.11
C SER A 179 -11.74 2.13 -0.84
N THR A 180 -11.81 3.38 -0.37
CA THR A 180 -11.16 3.85 0.88
C THR A 180 -12.16 4.04 2.01
N SER A 181 -11.74 3.76 3.26
CA SER A 181 -12.54 3.91 4.49
C SER A 181 -12.50 5.30 5.12
N PHE A 182 -11.60 6.18 4.68
CA PHE A 182 -11.46 7.55 5.17
C PHE A 182 -11.34 8.51 3.98
N GLN A 183 -12.14 9.57 3.97
CA GLN A 183 -12.13 10.57 2.91
C GLN A 183 -12.34 11.97 3.49
N VAL A 184 -11.49 12.91 3.05
CA VAL A 184 -11.58 14.32 3.40
C VAL A 184 -11.92 15.12 2.15
N GLN A 185 -12.91 16.01 2.25
CA GLN A 185 -13.31 16.93 1.20
C GLN A 185 -13.41 18.35 1.76
N THR A 186 -12.99 19.33 0.97
CA THR A 186 -13.09 20.76 1.29
C THR A 186 -14.05 21.40 0.30
N ILE A 187 -15.18 21.90 0.78
CA ILE A 187 -16.25 22.47 -0.04
C ILE A 187 -16.30 23.98 0.23
N PHE A 188 -15.84 24.78 -0.72
CA PHE A 188 -15.76 26.23 -0.57
C PHE A 188 -17.12 26.91 -0.75
N ASN A 189 -17.28 28.07 -0.12
CA ASN A 189 -18.34 29.01 -0.48
C ASN A 189 -18.03 29.69 -1.82
N ALA A 190 -19.01 30.41 -2.38
CA ALA A 190 -18.91 31.02 -3.72
C ALA A 190 -17.73 32.01 -3.86
N ASP A 191 -17.33 32.66 -2.76
CA ASP A 191 -16.23 33.64 -2.74
C ASP A 191 -14.87 33.01 -2.38
N HIS A 192 -14.83 31.68 -2.20
CA HIS A 192 -13.65 30.88 -1.86
C HIS A 192 -12.90 31.32 -0.58
N GLN A 193 -13.54 32.04 0.34
CA GLN A 193 -12.92 32.50 1.60
C GLN A 193 -13.14 31.53 2.76
N ASP A 194 -14.30 30.87 2.78
CA ASP A 194 -14.68 29.91 3.81
C ASP A 194 -14.94 28.56 3.17
N ALA A 195 -14.85 27.49 3.96
CA ALA A 195 -15.12 26.15 3.48
C ALA A 195 -15.78 25.27 4.53
N MET A 196 -16.59 24.33 4.08
CA MET A 196 -17.00 23.17 4.87
C MET A 196 -15.94 22.08 4.73
N LEU A 197 -15.37 21.65 5.85
CA LEU A 197 -14.56 20.44 5.92
C LEU A 197 -15.49 19.25 6.13
N SER A 198 -15.64 18.41 5.10
CA SER A 198 -16.46 17.19 5.16
C SER A 198 -15.56 15.96 5.27
N VAL A 199 -15.72 15.20 6.36
CA VAL A 199 -14.88 14.04 6.69
C VAL A 199 -15.75 12.80 6.79
N ARG A 200 -15.62 11.91 5.81
CA ARG A 200 -16.29 10.61 5.79
C ARG A 200 -15.41 9.56 6.47
N VAL A 201 -16.02 8.84 7.41
CA VAL A 201 -15.33 7.84 8.24
C VAL A 201 -16.10 6.52 8.18
N GLY A 202 -15.40 5.44 7.83
CA GLY A 202 -15.86 4.07 7.98
C GLY A 202 -15.26 3.44 9.24
N LEU A 203 -16.12 2.91 10.09
CA LEU A 203 -15.78 2.21 11.33
C LEU A 203 -16.07 0.70 11.19
N SER A 204 -15.32 -0.11 11.94
CA SER A 204 -15.56 -1.55 12.05
C SER A 204 -16.57 -1.92 13.15
N ALA A 205 -16.84 -0.99 14.08
CA ALA A 205 -17.79 -1.14 15.16
C ALA A 205 -18.23 0.26 15.63
N ASN A 206 -19.35 0.33 16.35
CA ASN A 206 -19.84 1.59 16.90
C ASN A 206 -18.80 2.21 17.84
N ALA A 207 -18.48 3.48 17.63
CA ALA A 207 -17.48 4.18 18.43
C ALA A 207 -17.79 5.68 18.52
N GLN A 208 -17.29 6.32 19.58
CA GLN A 208 -17.15 7.77 19.61
C GLN A 208 -16.03 8.18 18.65
N ILE A 209 -16.28 9.20 17.85
CA ILE A 209 -15.28 9.82 16.97
C ILE A 209 -15.04 11.24 17.46
N ASP A 210 -13.78 11.58 17.67
CA ASP A 210 -13.32 12.93 17.97
C ASP A 210 -12.44 13.44 16.82
N LEU A 211 -12.83 14.54 16.21
CA LEU A 211 -12.13 15.20 15.12
C LEU A 211 -11.58 16.54 15.61
N LYS A 212 -10.31 16.83 15.32
CA LYS A 212 -9.68 18.13 15.56
C LYS A 212 -8.92 18.58 14.33
N LEU A 213 -9.16 19.81 13.90
CA LEU A 213 -8.39 20.50 12.89
C LEU A 213 -7.47 21.50 13.60
N LEU A 214 -6.17 21.36 13.40
CA LEU A 214 -5.15 22.22 13.99
C LEU A 214 -4.43 23.01 12.91
N ASP A 215 -3.97 24.20 13.26
CA ASP A 215 -3.15 25.04 12.41
C ASP A 215 -1.66 24.64 12.44
N GLU A 216 -0.79 25.45 11.83
CA GLU A 216 0.66 25.23 11.80
C GLU A 216 1.32 25.34 13.19
N SER A 217 0.75 26.14 14.10
CA SER A 217 1.19 26.31 15.48
C SER A 217 0.71 25.18 16.39
N SER A 218 -0.08 24.23 15.85
CA SER A 218 -0.78 23.18 16.59
C SER A 218 -1.87 23.71 17.52
N ASP A 219 -2.41 24.89 17.25
CA ASP A 219 -3.59 25.40 17.92
C ASP A 219 -4.85 24.80 17.28
N THR A 220 -5.85 24.46 18.10
CA THR A 220 -7.10 23.87 17.59
C THR A 220 -7.93 24.96 16.93
N LEU A 221 -8.07 24.88 15.61
CA LEU A 221 -8.93 25.76 14.82
C LEU A 221 -10.40 25.36 14.92
N ALA A 222 -10.67 24.05 14.86
CA ALA A 222 -12.02 23.52 14.94
C ALA A 222 -12.05 22.07 15.43
N SER A 223 -13.19 21.63 15.95
CA SER A 223 -13.39 20.26 16.42
C SER A 223 -14.83 19.81 16.23
N ALA A 224 -15.02 18.50 16.15
CA ALA A 224 -16.33 17.86 16.18
C ALA A 224 -16.22 16.53 16.94
N SER A 225 -17.30 16.13 17.59
CA SER A 225 -17.37 14.85 18.29
C SER A 225 -18.73 14.21 18.05
N GLN A 226 -18.75 12.94 17.70
CA GLN A 226 -19.98 12.22 17.38
C GLN A 226 -19.86 10.72 17.67
N SER A 227 -20.90 10.16 18.28
CA SER A 227 -21.07 8.70 18.33
C SER A 227 -21.61 8.20 17.00
N SER A 228 -20.96 7.22 16.40
CA SER A 228 -21.29 6.74 15.05
C SER A 228 -21.27 5.21 14.98
N PRO A 229 -22.15 4.60 14.16
CA PRO A 229 -22.17 3.16 13.96
C PRO A 229 -21.01 2.69 13.05
N LEU A 230 -21.25 2.46 11.76
CA LEU A 230 -20.26 1.91 10.82
C LEU A 230 -19.80 2.91 9.75
N LYS A 231 -20.60 3.92 9.44
CA LYS A 231 -20.24 4.99 8.51
C LYS A 231 -20.87 6.29 8.98
N THR A 232 -20.10 7.37 8.95
CA THR A 232 -20.62 8.72 9.20
C THR A 232 -19.88 9.75 8.37
N VAL A 233 -20.45 10.95 8.31
CA VAL A 233 -19.84 12.15 7.76
C VAL A 233 -19.88 13.20 8.87
N LEU A 234 -18.71 13.76 9.21
CA LEU A 234 -18.60 14.92 10.08
C LEU A 234 -18.34 16.15 9.22
N GLU A 235 -19.10 17.21 9.45
CA GLU A 235 -18.97 18.47 8.72
C GLU A 235 -18.64 19.60 9.68
N ILE A 236 -17.57 20.33 9.40
CA ILE A 236 -17.10 21.44 10.23
C ILE A 236 -16.96 22.68 9.35
N PRO A 237 -17.69 23.77 9.62
CA PRO A 237 -17.49 25.03 8.93
C PRO A 237 -16.19 25.68 9.40
N ILE A 238 -15.35 26.07 8.44
CA ILE A 238 -14.06 26.72 8.66
C ILE A 238 -14.14 28.12 8.08
N GLN A 239 -13.92 29.11 8.94
CA GLN A 239 -13.89 30.52 8.56
C GLN A 239 -12.46 31.05 8.53
N ASN A 240 -12.22 32.08 7.71
CA ASN A 240 -10.91 32.77 7.62
C ASN A 240 -9.75 31.80 7.36
N LEU A 241 -9.97 30.81 6.48
CA LEU A 241 -8.99 29.76 6.25
C LEU A 241 -7.85 30.25 5.37
N ARG A 242 -6.64 29.73 5.62
CA ARG A 242 -5.49 29.92 4.76
C ARG A 242 -5.50 28.84 3.69
N GLN A 243 -5.57 29.27 2.44
CA GLN A 243 -5.59 28.35 1.30
C GLN A 243 -4.21 27.76 1.02
N TRP A 244 -4.21 26.55 0.48
CA TRP A 244 -3.03 25.90 -0.06
C TRP A 244 -2.85 26.32 -1.52
N ALA A 245 -1.64 26.75 -1.86
CA ALA A 245 -1.16 26.92 -3.23
C ALA A 245 0.25 26.33 -3.37
N ALA A 246 0.75 26.17 -4.60
CA ALA A 246 2.13 25.70 -4.79
C ALA A 246 3.15 26.69 -4.22
N GLU A 247 2.84 27.99 -4.33
CA GLU A 247 3.62 29.12 -3.82
C GLU A 247 3.49 29.28 -2.31
N THR A 248 2.31 28.96 -1.76
CA THR A 248 2.00 29.03 -0.32
C THR A 248 1.39 27.70 0.14
N PRO A 249 2.22 26.67 0.39
CA PRO A 249 1.76 25.30 0.65
C PRO A 249 1.28 25.13 2.11
N TYR A 250 0.35 25.98 2.55
CA TYR A 250 -0.20 25.96 3.90
C TYR A 250 -0.97 24.66 4.15
N LEU A 251 -0.64 23.95 5.23
CA LEU A 251 -1.24 22.67 5.57
C LEU A 251 -1.71 22.67 7.03
N TYR A 252 -2.99 22.36 7.20
CA TYR A 252 -3.58 22.05 8.49
C TYR A 252 -3.29 20.59 8.88
N GLN A 253 -3.43 20.31 10.18
CA GLN A 253 -3.33 18.98 10.72
C GLN A 253 -4.72 18.51 11.18
N LEU A 254 -5.26 17.50 10.50
CA LEU A 254 -6.50 16.86 10.91
C LEU A 254 -6.16 15.61 11.73
N ALA A 255 -6.58 15.59 13.00
CA ALA A 255 -6.49 14.44 13.87
C ALA A 255 -7.89 13.84 14.07
N LEU A 256 -8.01 12.54 13.86
CA LEU A 256 -9.22 11.76 14.14
C LEU A 256 -8.89 10.74 15.21
N SER A 257 -9.74 10.62 16.22
CA SER A 257 -9.57 9.68 17.32
C SER A 257 -10.84 8.90 17.59
N THR A 258 -10.67 7.65 17.96
CA THR A 258 -11.69 6.78 18.55
C THR A 258 -11.15 6.26 19.89
N PRO A 259 -11.96 5.60 20.73
CA PRO A 259 -11.45 4.95 21.95
C PRO A 259 -10.32 3.95 21.67
N ASP A 260 -10.31 3.37 20.47
CA ASP A 260 -9.32 2.36 20.10
C ASP A 260 -8.03 2.97 19.59
N CYS A 261 -8.07 4.01 18.75
CA CYS A 261 -6.87 4.56 18.10
C CYS A 261 -7.05 5.99 17.60
N SER A 262 -5.92 6.64 17.29
CA SER A 262 -5.87 7.93 16.60
C SER A 262 -5.14 7.83 15.27
N ILE A 263 -5.58 8.61 14.28
CA ILE A 263 -4.94 8.81 12.98
C ILE A 263 -4.77 10.31 12.69
N GLN A 264 -3.85 10.64 11.79
CA GLN A 264 -3.58 12.01 11.36
C GLN A 264 -3.51 12.10 9.83
N GLN A 265 -4.01 13.21 9.28
CA GLN A 265 -3.85 13.60 7.87
C GLN A 265 -3.55 15.10 7.75
N ARG A 266 -2.67 15.49 6.83
CA ARG A 266 -2.51 16.89 6.45
C ARG A 266 -3.59 17.31 5.46
N VAL A 267 -4.19 18.48 5.69
CA VAL A 267 -5.28 19.02 4.87
C VAL A 267 -4.84 20.36 4.31
N GLY A 268 -4.79 20.48 2.98
CA GLY A 268 -4.64 21.76 2.29
C GLY A 268 -5.99 22.16 1.69
N PHE A 269 -6.51 23.32 2.08
CA PHE A 269 -7.75 23.83 1.52
C PHE A 269 -7.46 24.48 0.18
N ARG A 270 -7.95 23.88 -0.90
CA ARG A 270 -7.83 24.43 -2.26
C ARG A 270 -9.05 24.05 -3.07
N SER A 271 -9.42 24.90 -4.01
CA SER A 271 -10.36 24.57 -5.09
C SER A 271 -9.58 24.47 -6.40
N ALA A 272 -10.03 23.58 -7.28
CA ALA A 272 -9.61 23.55 -8.68
C ALA A 272 -10.88 23.36 -9.51
N GLU A 273 -11.11 24.23 -10.48
CA GLU A 273 -12.30 24.22 -11.31
C GLU A 273 -11.92 24.47 -12.77
N LEU A 274 -12.64 23.84 -13.69
CA LEU A 274 -12.52 24.17 -15.11
C LEU A 274 -13.61 25.17 -15.45
N LYS A 275 -13.22 26.41 -15.76
CA LYS A 275 -14.14 27.49 -16.12
C LYS A 275 -13.74 28.07 -17.47
N ASP A 276 -14.69 28.05 -18.42
CA ASP A 276 -14.49 28.56 -19.77
C ASP A 276 -13.25 27.97 -20.48
N GLY A 277 -12.93 26.70 -20.18
CA GLY A 277 -11.78 26.00 -20.76
C GLY A 277 -10.44 26.28 -20.08
N ILE A 278 -10.43 27.03 -18.98
CA ILE A 278 -9.24 27.33 -18.17
C ILE A 278 -9.35 26.57 -16.84
N LEU A 279 -8.27 25.92 -16.43
CA LEU A 279 -8.12 25.23 -15.15
C LEU A 279 -7.58 26.17 -14.07
#